data_AF-A0A4C1X985-F1
#
_entry.id   AF-A0A4C1X985-F1
#
_cell.length_a   1.000
_cell.length_b   1.000
_cell.length_c   1.000
_cell.angle_alpha   90.00
_cell.angle_beta   90.00
_cell.angle_gamma   90.00
#
_symmetry.space_group_name_H-M   'P 1'
#
loop_
_entity.id
_entity.type
_entity.pdbx_description
1 polymer ?
#
loop_
_entity_poly.entity_id
_entity_poly.type
_entity_poly.pdbx_seq_one_letter_code
_entity_poly.pdbx_strand_id
1 'polypeptide(L)'
;MRVASSLVAPDSLDAVPYERLVSLFDAHFMIKRSVFAERYNFYRAEQRPGEDMAEWAARVRTLARYCNFQSELDIMLRDRFILGLQDVRERERLFTEDAGKITFVAAMELVQSVRARAARRDSGGASSVGGVFALKTATGGQGAPLESASSGGRRRTVDVRGAPLRHFQCSVFRVWECESQCKRV
;
A
#
# COMPACT_ATOMS: atom_id res chain seq x y z
N MET A 1 -17.57 -10.31 40.09
CA MET A 1 -17.18 -9.14 40.92
C MET A 1 -15.71 -9.09 41.36
N ARG A 2 -14.85 -10.07 41.04
CA ARG A 2 -13.44 -10.05 41.49
C ARG A 2 -12.59 -8.94 40.87
N VAL A 3 -12.76 -8.65 39.58
CA VAL A 3 -11.97 -7.62 38.88
C VAL A 3 -12.27 -6.22 39.43
N ALA A 4 -13.54 -5.88 39.64
CA ALA A 4 -13.94 -4.59 40.23
C ALA A 4 -13.25 -4.33 41.57
N SER A 5 -13.32 -5.30 42.49
CA SER A 5 -12.74 -5.20 43.83
C SER A 5 -11.20 -5.09 43.77
N SER A 6 -10.57 -5.78 42.81
CA SER A 6 -9.12 -5.72 42.61
C SER A 6 -8.63 -4.39 42.03
N LEU A 7 -9.43 -3.72 41.19
CA LEU A 7 -9.06 -2.45 40.57
C LEU A 7 -9.22 -1.24 41.51
N VAL A 8 -10.00 -1.41 42.58
CA VAL A 8 -10.39 -0.35 43.51
C VAL A 8 -9.64 -0.41 44.83
N ALA A 9 -8.97 -1.54 45.12
CA ALA A 9 -8.18 -1.70 46.33
C ALA A 9 -7.08 -0.62 46.47
N PRO A 10 -6.88 -0.05 47.67
CA PRO A 10 -7.40 -0.48 48.98
C PRO A 10 -8.81 0.05 49.32
N ASP A 11 -9.42 0.88 48.47
CA ASP A 11 -10.72 1.49 48.73
C ASP A 11 -11.85 0.46 48.62
N SER A 12 -12.99 0.73 49.26
CA SER A 12 -14.21 -0.06 49.09
C SER A 12 -14.94 0.35 47.81
N LEU A 13 -15.62 -0.61 47.17
CA LEU A 13 -16.40 -0.33 45.95
C LEU A 13 -17.48 0.72 46.16
N ASP A 14 -18.03 0.80 47.38
CA ASP A 14 -19.09 1.75 47.74
C ASP A 14 -18.55 3.18 47.92
N ALA A 15 -17.24 3.34 48.16
CA ALA A 15 -16.61 4.64 48.37
C ALA A 15 -16.16 5.31 47.05
N VAL A 16 -16.08 4.55 45.96
CA VAL A 16 -15.57 5.06 44.67
C VAL A 16 -16.72 5.52 43.78
N PRO A 17 -16.69 6.76 43.27
CA PRO A 17 -17.74 7.25 42.38
C PRO A 17 -17.77 6.45 41.07
N TYR A 18 -18.96 6.31 40.50
CA TYR A 18 -19.18 5.54 39.27
C TYR A 18 -18.23 5.93 38.12
N GLU A 19 -18.00 7.23 37.90
CA GLU A 19 -17.09 7.70 36.84
C GLU A 19 -15.66 7.18 37.02
N ARG A 20 -15.19 7.10 38.26
CA ARG A 20 -13.86 6.56 38.57
C ARG A 20 -13.81 5.07 38.30
N LEU A 21 -14.86 4.32 38.65
CA LEU A 21 -14.96 2.90 38.31
C LEU A 21 -14.88 2.69 36.80
N VAL A 22 -15.69 3.40 36.02
CA VAL A 22 -15.67 3.32 34.54
C VAL A 22 -14.28 3.60 34.00
N SER A 23 -13.60 4.64 34.48
CA SER A 23 -12.22 4.95 34.04
C SER A 23 -11.21 3.85 34.35
N LEU A 24 -11.36 3.14 35.49
CA LEU A 24 -10.51 2.01 35.86
C LEU A 24 -10.79 0.79 34.98
N PHE A 25 -12.07 0.53 34.69
CA PHE A 25 -12.49 -0.52 33.77
C PHE A 25 -11.95 -0.25 32.37
N ASP A 26 -12.08 0.98 31.87
CA ASP A 26 -11.54 1.39 30.59
C ASP A 26 -10.02 1.22 30.58
N ALA A 27 -9.30 1.71 31.59
CA ALA A 27 -7.85 1.55 31.66
C ALA A 27 -7.39 0.08 31.70
N HIS A 28 -8.16 -0.80 32.32
CA HIS A 28 -7.83 -2.22 32.46
C HIS A 28 -8.17 -3.05 31.22
N PHE A 29 -9.31 -2.80 30.59
CA PHE A 29 -9.81 -3.58 29.46
C PHE A 29 -9.51 -2.96 28.09
N MET A 30 -9.13 -1.68 28.03
CA MET A 30 -8.65 -1.09 26.80
C MET A 30 -7.26 -1.66 26.48
N ILE A 31 -7.23 -2.51 25.45
CA ILE A 31 -6.00 -2.84 24.75
C ILE A 31 -5.46 -1.51 24.20
N LYS A 32 -4.43 -0.96 24.84
CA LYS A 32 -3.72 0.22 24.37
C LYS A 32 -3.06 -0.10 23.04
N ARG A 33 -3.74 0.22 21.95
CA ARG A 33 -3.19 0.09 20.59
C ARG A 33 -2.11 1.14 20.42
N SER A 34 -0.91 0.71 20.06
CA SER A 34 0.15 1.65 19.70
C SER A 34 -0.20 2.30 18.37
N VAL A 35 -0.40 3.62 18.36
CA VAL A 35 -0.63 4.39 17.14
C VAL A 35 0.50 4.18 16.14
N PHE A 36 1.75 4.06 16.61
CA PHE A 36 2.90 3.76 15.76
C PHE A 36 2.80 2.37 15.11
N ALA A 37 2.35 1.36 15.85
CA ALA A 37 2.16 0.02 15.29
C ALA A 37 1.06 0.00 14.22
N GLU A 38 -0.06 0.69 14.47
CA GLU A 38 -1.16 0.80 13.51
C GLU A 38 -0.73 1.56 12.25
N ARG A 39 -0.03 2.70 12.41
CA ARG A 39 0.55 3.47 11.29
C ARG A 39 1.57 2.65 10.51
N TYR A 40 2.42 1.89 11.18
CA TYR A 40 3.37 0.99 10.52
C TYR A 40 2.66 -0.05 9.64
N ASN A 41 1.59 -0.66 10.16
CA ASN A 41 0.77 -1.61 9.39
C ASN A 41 0.07 -0.94 8.21
N PHE A 42 -0.47 0.28 8.42
CA PHE A 42 -1.08 1.08 7.37
C PHE A 42 -0.10 1.39 6.24
N TYR A 43 1.06 1.97 6.55
CA TYR A 43 2.05 2.37 5.54
C TYR A 43 2.67 1.19 4.80
N ARG A 44 2.68 -0.01 5.39
CA ARG A 44 3.17 -1.24 4.72
C ARG A 44 2.11 -2.00 3.94
N ALA A 45 0.84 -1.64 4.04
CA ALA A 45 -0.24 -2.41 3.42
C ALA A 45 -0.23 -2.30 1.90
N GLU A 46 0.05 -3.37 1.17
CA GLU A 46 -0.05 -3.40 -0.29
C GLU A 46 -1.27 -4.21 -0.71
N GLN A 47 -1.81 -3.93 -1.90
CA GLN A 47 -2.86 -4.73 -2.52
C GLN A 47 -2.35 -6.16 -2.72
N ARG A 48 -3.14 -7.14 -2.27
CA ARG A 48 -2.76 -8.56 -2.36
C ARG A 48 -2.98 -9.05 -3.80
N PRO A 49 -2.22 -10.05 -4.26
CA PRO A 49 -2.48 -10.69 -5.54
C PRO A 49 -3.91 -11.24 -5.59
N GLY A 50 -4.67 -10.86 -6.62
CA GLY A 50 -6.07 -11.27 -6.79
C GLY A 50 -7.09 -10.57 -5.90
N GLU A 51 -6.69 -9.60 -5.07
CA GLU A 51 -7.62 -8.80 -4.26
C GLU A 51 -8.39 -7.80 -5.14
N ASP A 52 -9.71 -7.79 -4.99
CA ASP A 52 -10.54 -6.85 -5.71
C ASP A 52 -10.27 -5.40 -5.26
N MET A 53 -10.56 -4.43 -6.12
CA MET A 53 -10.33 -3.03 -5.79
C MET A 53 -11.22 -2.53 -4.65
N ALA A 54 -12.48 -2.98 -4.59
CA ALA A 54 -13.37 -2.60 -3.50
C ALA A 54 -12.88 -3.19 -2.16
N GLU A 55 -12.37 -4.43 -2.19
CA GLU A 55 -11.76 -5.09 -1.03
C GLU A 55 -10.50 -4.33 -0.57
N TRP A 56 -9.62 -3.96 -1.51
CA TRP A 56 -8.43 -3.18 -1.22
C TRP A 56 -8.80 -1.84 -0.57
N ALA A 57 -9.74 -1.09 -1.16
CA ALA A 57 -10.22 0.18 -0.64
C ALA A 57 -10.83 0.05 0.77
N ALA A 58 -11.62 -1.00 1.01
CA ALA A 58 -12.21 -1.28 2.32
C ALA A 58 -11.12 -1.62 3.37
N ARG A 59 -10.09 -2.37 2.97
CA ARG A 59 -8.97 -2.73 3.85
C ARG A 59 -8.12 -1.50 4.24
N VAL A 60 -7.84 -0.61 3.29
CA VAL A 60 -7.13 0.66 3.57
C VAL A 60 -7.88 1.49 4.62
N ARG A 61 -9.20 1.64 4.45
CA ARG A 61 -10.05 2.35 5.43
C ARG A 61 -10.02 1.68 6.82
N THR A 62 -10.06 0.36 6.85
CA THR A 62 -10.03 -0.42 8.09
C THR A 62 -8.72 -0.21 8.86
N LEU A 63 -7.59 -0.19 8.15
CA LEU A 63 -6.27 0.03 8.74
C LEU A 63 -6.10 1.46 9.27
N ALA A 64 -6.72 2.46 8.64
CA ALA A 64 -6.64 3.85 9.08
C ALA A 64 -7.39 4.11 10.40
N ARG A 65 -8.35 3.25 10.79
CA ARG A 65 -9.27 3.45 11.94
C ARG A 65 -8.56 3.82 13.24
N TYR A 66 -7.41 3.22 13.51
CA TYR A 66 -6.65 3.40 14.76
C TYR A 66 -5.34 4.19 14.58
N CYS A 67 -5.12 4.75 13.39
CA CYS A 67 -3.91 5.50 13.06
C CYS A 67 -3.91 6.95 13.57
N ASN A 68 -5.04 7.45 14.07
CA ASN A 68 -5.18 8.81 14.60
C ASN A 68 -4.72 9.89 13.60
N PHE A 69 -5.22 9.87 12.35
CA PHE A 69 -4.86 10.82 11.29
C PHE A 69 -5.64 12.14 11.33
N GLN A 70 -6.72 12.22 12.10
CA GLN A 70 -7.47 13.47 12.31
C GLN A 70 -7.85 14.15 10.96
N SER A 71 -7.46 15.40 10.76
CA SER A 71 -7.71 16.20 9.55
C SER A 71 -7.06 15.64 8.29
N GLU A 72 -5.98 14.86 8.40
CA GLU A 72 -5.27 14.33 7.24
C GLU A 72 -5.82 12.97 6.77
N LEU A 73 -6.90 12.45 7.36
CA LEU A 73 -7.40 11.10 7.06
C LEU A 73 -7.63 10.87 5.57
N ASP A 74 -8.31 11.79 4.88
CA ASP A 74 -8.64 11.63 3.45
C ASP A 74 -7.38 11.63 2.57
N ILE A 75 -6.39 12.46 2.92
CA ILE A 75 -5.10 12.55 2.25
C ILE A 75 -4.34 11.23 2.45
N MET A 76 -4.27 10.74 3.68
CA MET A 76 -3.56 9.51 4.01
C MET A 76 -4.20 8.29 3.34
N LEU A 77 -5.54 8.19 3.35
CA LEU A 77 -6.26 7.12 2.67
C LEU A 77 -5.95 7.10 1.17
N ARG A 78 -6.02 8.27 0.53
CA ARG A 78 -5.74 8.43 -0.90
C ARG A 78 -4.31 8.01 -1.23
N ASP A 79 -3.34 8.58 -0.53
CA ASP A 79 -1.93 8.34 -0.81
C ASP A 79 -1.60 6.86 -0.59
N ARG A 80 -2.11 6.25 0.49
CA ARG A 80 -1.88 4.83 0.73
C ARG A 80 -2.53 3.95 -0.33
N PHE A 81 -3.76 4.26 -0.74
CA PHE A 81 -4.46 3.51 -1.78
C PHE A 81 -3.67 3.50 -3.08
N ILE A 82 -3.23 4.67 -3.55
CA ILE A 82 -2.45 4.83 -4.79
C ILE A 82 -1.10 4.12 -4.70
N LEU A 83 -0.33 4.38 -3.63
CA LEU A 83 1.01 3.82 -3.46
C LEU A 83 0.99 2.30 -3.24
N GLY A 84 -0.11 1.76 -2.71
CA GLY A 84 -0.28 0.34 -2.42
C GLY A 84 -0.86 -0.49 -3.56
N LEU A 85 -1.18 0.11 -4.72
CA LEU A 85 -1.68 -0.64 -5.88
C LEU A 85 -0.65 -1.66 -6.38
N GLN A 86 -1.16 -2.84 -6.75
CA GLN A 86 -0.32 -3.94 -7.23
C GLN A 86 0.07 -3.76 -8.71
N ASP A 87 -0.84 -3.26 -9.54
CA ASP A 87 -0.55 -3.01 -10.96
C ASP A 87 0.18 -1.67 -11.13
N VAL A 88 1.39 -1.75 -11.68
CA VAL A 88 2.25 -0.59 -11.94
C VAL A 88 1.60 0.38 -12.91
N ARG A 89 0.86 -0.09 -13.92
CA ARG A 89 0.24 0.76 -14.94
C ARG A 89 -0.89 1.62 -14.38
N GLU A 90 -1.64 1.06 -13.44
CA GLU A 90 -2.71 1.76 -12.73
C GLU A 90 -2.12 2.88 -11.86
N ARG A 91 -1.06 2.56 -11.12
CA ARG A 91 -0.34 3.51 -10.28
C ARG A 91 0.32 4.63 -11.09
N GLU A 92 1.00 4.28 -12.18
CA GLU A 92 1.64 5.27 -13.07
C GLU A 92 0.61 6.19 -13.70
N ARG A 93 -0.56 5.68 -14.09
CA ARG A 93 -1.65 6.55 -14.58
C ARG A 93 -2.09 7.54 -13.51
N LEU A 94 -2.26 7.09 -12.27
CA LEU A 94 -2.63 7.98 -11.16
C LEU A 94 -1.57 9.05 -10.88
N PHE A 95 -0.29 8.78 -11.13
CA PHE A 95 0.78 9.77 -10.96
C PHE A 95 0.76 10.89 -12.00
N THR A 96 0.03 10.73 -13.11
CA THR A 96 -0.17 11.80 -14.09
C THR A 96 -1.26 12.79 -13.69
N GLU A 97 -2.08 12.44 -12.70
CA GLU A 97 -3.17 13.28 -12.23
C GLU A 97 -2.67 14.32 -11.20
N ASP A 98 -3.36 15.45 -11.12
CA ASP A 98 -3.02 16.53 -10.17
C ASP A 98 -3.31 16.09 -8.72
N ALA A 99 -2.26 16.03 -7.89
CA ALA A 99 -2.33 15.63 -6.50
C ALA A 99 -3.25 16.51 -5.64
N GLY A 100 -3.49 17.77 -6.04
CA GLY A 100 -4.41 18.66 -5.34
C GLY A 100 -5.89 18.42 -5.64
N LYS A 101 -6.20 17.72 -6.74
CA LYS A 101 -7.58 17.54 -7.23
C LYS A 101 -8.09 16.12 -7.06
N ILE A 102 -7.19 15.14 -7.04
CA ILE A 102 -7.57 13.74 -6.94
C ILE A 102 -7.97 13.40 -5.50
N THR A 103 -9.20 12.92 -5.35
CA THR A 103 -9.75 12.42 -4.09
C THR A 103 -9.63 10.90 -4.03
N PHE A 104 -9.82 10.30 -2.84
CA PHE A 104 -9.84 8.85 -2.69
C PHE A 104 -10.86 8.17 -3.61
N VAL A 105 -12.08 8.74 -3.71
CA VAL A 105 -13.15 8.19 -4.55
C VAL A 105 -12.81 8.33 -6.03
N ALA A 106 -12.32 9.49 -6.46
CA ALA A 106 -11.91 9.73 -7.84
C ALA A 106 -10.75 8.80 -8.26
N ALA A 107 -9.80 8.53 -7.35
CA ALA A 107 -8.73 7.57 -7.61
C ALA A 107 -9.27 6.15 -7.86
N MET A 108 -10.24 5.71 -7.07
CA MET A 108 -10.88 4.41 -7.24
C MET A 108 -11.61 4.30 -8.60
N GLU A 109 -12.41 5.30 -8.95
CA GLU A 109 -13.13 5.35 -10.24
C GLU A 109 -12.16 5.36 -11.44
N LEU A 110 -11.06 6.12 -11.34
CA LEU A 110 -10.06 6.18 -12.39
C LEU A 110 -9.42 4.81 -12.62
N VAL A 111 -9.00 4.12 -11.56
CA VAL A 111 -8.42 2.77 -11.68
C VAL A 111 -9.42 1.80 -12.27
N GLN A 112 -10.70 1.85 -11.87
CA GLN A 112 -11.74 0.99 -12.46
C GLN A 112 -11.85 1.22 -13.97
N SER A 113 -11.81 2.48 -14.39
CA SER A 113 -11.83 2.85 -15.81
C SER A 113 -10.61 2.35 -16.57
N VAL A 114 -9.42 2.29 -15.94
CA VAL A 114 -8.20 1.77 -16.54
C VAL A 114 -8.30 0.25 -16.72
N ARG A 115 -8.72 -0.47 -15.68
CA ARG A 115 -8.95 -1.93 -15.72
C ARG A 115 -9.94 -2.34 -16.79
N ALA A 116 -11.08 -1.64 -16.87
CA ALA A 116 -12.10 -1.91 -17.87
C ALA A 116 -11.59 -1.74 -19.31
N ARG A 117 -10.66 -0.80 -19.54
CA ARG A 117 -10.02 -0.61 -20.86
C ARG A 117 -8.96 -1.67 -21.14
N ALA A 118 -8.23 -2.14 -20.13
CA ALA A 118 -7.25 -3.21 -20.29
C ALA A 118 -7.91 -4.55 -20.65
N ALA A 119 -9.01 -4.92 -19.97
CA ALA A 119 -9.75 -6.15 -20.26
C ALA A 119 -10.25 -6.24 -21.70
N ARG A 120 -10.59 -5.11 -22.32
CA ARG A 120 -11.01 -5.00 -23.74
C ARG A 120 -9.86 -5.20 -24.73
N ARG A 121 -8.61 -4.93 -24.33
CA ARG A 121 -7.44 -5.11 -25.21
C ARG A 121 -7.01 -6.56 -25.30
N ASP A 122 -7.05 -7.28 -24.19
CA ASP A 122 -6.61 -8.67 -24.13
C ASP A 122 -7.61 -9.63 -24.82
N SER A 123 -8.88 -9.22 -24.93
CA SER A 123 -9.92 -9.95 -25.67
C SER A 123 -9.97 -9.64 -27.18
N GLY A 124 -9.14 -8.72 -27.68
CA GLY A 124 -9.08 -8.32 -29.10
C GLY A 124 -7.95 -8.96 -29.93
N GLY A 125 -7.18 -9.89 -29.36
CA GLY A 125 -5.97 -10.46 -29.96
C GLY A 125 -6.14 -11.86 -30.58
N ALA A 126 -7.17 -12.09 -31.38
CA ALA A 126 -7.26 -13.27 -32.25
C ALA A 126 -8.07 -12.94 -33.52
N SER A 127 -7.43 -12.29 -34.49
CA SER A 127 -7.90 -12.28 -35.87
C SER A 127 -6.75 -12.74 -36.77
N SER A 128 -6.60 -14.06 -36.88
CA SER A 128 -5.84 -14.68 -37.96
C SER A 128 -6.79 -14.92 -39.13
N VAL A 129 -6.68 -14.10 -40.17
CA VAL A 129 -7.07 -14.54 -41.51
C VAL A 129 -5.88 -14.29 -42.42
N GLY A 130 -5.20 -15.38 -42.77
CA GLY A 130 -4.13 -15.41 -43.76
C GLY A 130 -4.69 -15.34 -45.18
N GLY A 131 -3.86 -14.85 -46.11
CA GLY A 131 -4.23 -14.74 -47.52
C GLY A 131 -3.16 -14.09 -48.41
N VAL A 132 -2.05 -14.82 -48.60
CA VAL A 132 -1.21 -15.01 -49.81
C VAL A 132 -1.15 -13.90 -50.89
N PHE A 133 0.06 -13.36 -51.18
CA PHE A 133 0.56 -12.93 -52.52
C PHE A 133 2.04 -12.52 -52.36
N ALA A 134 3.00 -12.67 -53.28
CA ALA A 134 3.30 -13.61 -54.35
C ALA A 134 4.83 -13.49 -54.57
N LEU A 135 5.47 -14.61 -54.94
CA LEU A 135 6.87 -14.70 -55.30
C LEU A 135 7.12 -13.96 -56.64
N LYS A 136 8.09 -13.05 -56.68
CA LYS A 136 8.82 -12.71 -57.90
C LYS A 136 10.30 -12.51 -57.63
N THR A 137 11.08 -13.30 -58.36
CA THR A 137 12.53 -13.29 -58.54
C THR A 137 13.00 -12.02 -59.28
N ALA A 138 14.19 -11.50 -58.94
CA ALA A 138 15.14 -10.98 -59.92
C ALA A 138 16.54 -10.75 -59.33
N THR A 139 17.50 -11.16 -60.13
CA THR A 139 18.96 -11.08 -60.13
C THR A 139 19.59 -9.69 -60.02
N GLY A 140 20.78 -9.63 -59.39
CA GLY A 140 21.96 -8.94 -59.94
C GLY A 140 22.41 -7.64 -59.28
N GLY A 141 23.70 -7.57 -58.89
CA GLY A 141 24.43 -6.30 -58.76
C GLY A 141 25.40 -6.21 -57.57
N GLN A 142 26.71 -6.14 -57.87
CA GLN A 142 27.84 -6.04 -56.95
C GLN A 142 28.00 -4.62 -56.36
N GLY A 143 28.63 -4.54 -55.17
CA GLY A 143 29.17 -3.29 -54.63
C GLY A 143 29.63 -3.41 -53.16
N ALA A 144 30.93 -3.63 -52.95
CA ALA A 144 31.67 -3.19 -51.76
C ALA A 144 32.36 -1.83 -52.10
N PRO A 145 32.99 -1.08 -51.18
CA PRO A 145 33.29 -1.34 -49.77
C PRO A 145 32.99 -0.15 -48.82
N LEU A 146 33.17 -0.31 -47.50
CA LEU A 146 34.16 0.43 -46.67
C LEU A 146 33.78 0.39 -45.18
N GLU A 147 34.83 0.27 -44.36
CA GLU A 147 34.89 0.02 -42.93
C GLU A 147 34.22 1.08 -42.02
N SER A 148 33.81 0.65 -40.83
CA SER A 148 34.41 1.17 -39.59
C SER A 148 33.95 0.36 -38.38
N ALA A 149 34.91 -0.24 -37.69
CA ALA A 149 34.75 -0.82 -36.37
C ALA A 149 34.64 0.30 -35.33
N SER A 150 33.67 0.21 -34.42
CA SER A 150 33.75 0.89 -33.13
C SER A 150 33.04 0.10 -32.03
N SER A 151 33.90 -0.39 -31.14
CA SER A 151 33.74 -0.87 -29.77
C SER A 151 32.39 -0.69 -29.05
N GLY A 152 31.78 -1.84 -28.73
CA GLY A 152 31.37 -2.28 -27.40
C GLY A 152 31.01 -1.24 -26.31
N GLY A 153 29.74 -0.88 -26.23
CA GLY A 153 29.13 -0.27 -25.04
C GLY A 153 28.30 -1.28 -24.25
N ARG A 154 28.87 -1.89 -23.20
CA ARG A 154 28.14 -2.67 -22.18
C ARG A 154 27.11 -1.76 -21.50
N ARG A 155 25.82 -1.90 -21.82
CA ARG A 155 24.75 -1.41 -20.93
C ARG A 155 24.73 -2.30 -19.69
N ARG A 156 25.04 -1.71 -18.54
CA ARG A 156 24.80 -2.31 -17.22
C ARG A 156 23.30 -2.50 -17.07
N THR A 157 22.84 -3.74 -17.07
CA THR A 157 21.55 -4.08 -16.48
C THR A 157 21.72 -3.88 -14.97
N VAL A 158 20.97 -2.93 -14.39
CA VAL A 158 20.83 -2.88 -12.93
C VAL A 158 19.84 -3.99 -12.57
N ASP A 159 20.39 -5.15 -12.27
CA ASP A 159 19.68 -6.26 -11.63
C ASP A 159 19.37 -5.81 -10.19
N VAL A 160 18.17 -5.25 -9.97
CA VAL A 160 17.64 -5.03 -8.61
C VAL A 160 17.01 -6.34 -8.16
N ARG A 161 17.86 -7.35 -7.92
CA ARG A 161 17.48 -8.50 -7.10
C ARG A 161 17.25 -8.00 -5.68
N GLY A 162 15.98 -7.78 -5.35
CA GLY A 162 15.53 -7.58 -3.99
C GLY A 162 16.00 -8.75 -3.13
N ALA A 163 16.85 -8.45 -2.15
CA ALA A 163 17.25 -9.40 -1.13
C ALA A 163 16.02 -9.87 -0.34
N PRO A 164 15.97 -11.15 0.08
CA PRO A 164 14.84 -11.65 0.85
C PRO A 164 14.82 -10.98 2.23
N LEU A 165 13.72 -10.28 2.54
CA LEU A 165 13.44 -9.77 3.87
C LEU A 165 13.32 -10.96 4.83
N ARG A 166 14.41 -11.23 5.54
CA ARG A 166 14.41 -12.16 6.67
C ARG A 166 13.38 -11.67 7.67
N HIS A 167 12.52 -12.59 8.05
CA HIS A 167 11.46 -12.43 9.03
C HIS A 167 12.08 -12.07 10.40
N PHE A 168 12.25 -10.78 10.68
CA PHE A 168 12.56 -10.32 12.03
C PHE A 168 11.26 -10.37 12.83
N GLN A 169 11.13 -11.42 13.64
CA GLN A 169 10.16 -11.44 14.74
C GLN A 169 10.42 -10.21 15.59
N CYS A 170 9.49 -9.26 15.56
CA CYS A 170 9.53 -8.08 16.40
C CYS A 170 9.14 -8.52 17.81
N SER A 171 10.13 -8.82 18.65
CA SER A 171 9.94 -9.05 20.08
C SER A 171 9.51 -7.73 20.74
N VAL A 172 8.21 -7.65 21.02
CA VAL A 172 7.54 -6.61 21.79
C VAL A 172 8.05 -6.65 23.23
N PHE A 173 9.16 -5.98 23.59
CA PHE A 173 9.48 -5.83 25.04
C PHE A 173 10.37 -4.65 25.48
N ARG A 174 10.79 -3.69 24.63
CA ARG A 174 11.62 -2.57 25.11
C ARG A 174 11.34 -1.21 24.45
N VAL A 175 10.11 -0.70 24.56
CA VAL A 175 9.81 0.71 24.19
C VAL A 175 9.15 1.47 25.35
N TRP A 176 9.10 0.89 26.57
CA TRP A 176 8.29 1.43 27.66
C TRP A 176 8.95 2.51 28.53
N GLU A 177 10.07 3.13 28.12
CA GLU A 177 10.80 4.07 28.99
C GLU A 177 10.98 5.49 28.44
N CYS A 178 10.23 5.88 27.40
CA CYS A 178 10.41 7.20 26.77
C CYS A 178 9.15 8.10 26.74
N GLU A 179 8.08 7.77 27.47
CA GLU A 179 6.88 8.64 27.58
C GLU A 179 6.79 9.43 28.91
N SER A 180 7.68 9.19 29.87
CA SER A 180 7.63 9.86 31.18
C SER A 180 8.31 11.24 31.23
N GLN A 181 9.04 11.65 30.19
CA GLN A 181 9.84 12.89 30.23
C GLN A 181 9.30 14.07 29.40
N CYS A 182 8.20 13.91 28.65
CA CYS A 182 7.70 14.99 27.78
C CYS A 182 6.57 15.86 28.38
N LYS A 183 6.42 15.89 29.72
CA LYS A 183 5.46 16.76 30.43
C LYS A 183 6.11 17.72 31.43
N ARG A 184 7.38 18.10 31.22
CA ARG A 184 8.00 19.15 32.03
C ARG A 184 9.16 19.85 31.31
N VAL A 185 8.85 20.63 30.27
CA VAL A 185 9.54 21.89 29.91
C VAL A 185 8.53 22.77 29.21
#